data_AF-A0A941IQT1-F1
#
_entry.id   AF-A0A941IQT1-F1
#
_cell.length_a   1.000
_cell.length_b   1.000
_cell.length_c   1.000
_cell.angle_alpha   90.00
_cell.angle_beta   90.00
_cell.angle_gamma   90.00
#
_symmetry.space_group_name_H-M   'P 1'
#
loop_
_entity.id
_entity.type
_entity.pdbx_description
1 polymer ?
#
loop_
_entity_poly.entity_id
_entity_poly.type
_entity_poly.pdbx_seq_one_letter_code
_entity_poly.pdbx_strand_id
1 'polypeptide(L)'
;PVVEEMLTSLLAQAHQAKIAGIPSNKIWLDPGIGFAKTRNEEAEVMARLDELVATEYPVLLATSRKRFTKEMMGYDTTPVESDEVTAATTAYGIMKGVKALRVHNVQLNAKLAKGIDFLKENENARHNLS
;
A
#
# COMPACT_ATOMS: atom_id res chain seq x y z
N PRO A 1 -8.26 -17.57 5.19
CA PRO A 1 -8.30 -16.17 5.67
C PRO A 1 -7.78 -15.21 4.59
N VAL A 2 -8.22 -13.95 4.62
CA VAL A 2 -8.16 -13.09 3.44
C VAL A 2 -6.74 -12.76 2.99
N VAL A 3 -5.78 -12.66 3.91
CA VAL A 3 -4.39 -12.30 3.59
C VAL A 3 -3.68 -13.47 2.91
N GLU A 4 -3.84 -14.69 3.43
CA GLU A 4 -3.22 -15.89 2.86
C GLU A 4 -3.78 -16.22 1.48
N GLU A 5 -5.10 -16.06 1.30
CA GLU A 5 -5.77 -16.25 0.01
C GLU A 5 -5.32 -15.20 -1.02
N MET A 6 -5.22 -13.94 -0.60
CA MET A 6 -4.70 -12.86 -1.42
C MET A 6 -3.26 -13.12 -1.85
N LEU A 7 -2.36 -13.46 -0.91
CA LEU A 7 -0.96 -13.76 -1.20
C LEU A 7 -0.83 -14.93 -2.17
N THR A 8 -1.54 -16.03 -1.91
CA THR A 8 -1.53 -17.22 -2.77
C THR A 8 -1.97 -16.87 -4.18
N SER A 9 -3.06 -16.11 -4.33
CA SER A 9 -3.59 -15.70 -5.64
C SER A 9 -2.64 -14.76 -6.38
N LEU A 10 -2.11 -13.73 -5.72
CA LEU A 10 -1.20 -12.76 -6.33
C LEU A 10 0.12 -13.41 -6.75
N LEU A 11 0.69 -14.29 -5.92
CA LEU A 11 1.93 -14.99 -6.25
C LEU A 11 1.73 -16.02 -7.37
N ALA A 12 0.57 -16.68 -7.42
CA ALA A 12 0.23 -17.56 -8.54
C ALA A 12 0.15 -16.76 -9.85
N GLN A 13 -0.47 -15.57 -9.85
CA GLN A 13 -0.53 -14.69 -11.02
C GLN A 13 0.85 -14.18 -11.44
N ALA A 14 1.68 -13.74 -10.49
CA ALA A 14 3.06 -13.33 -10.75
C ALA A 14 3.88 -14.48 -11.36
N HIS A 15 3.70 -15.71 -10.87
CA HIS A 15 4.34 -16.89 -11.44
C HIS A 15 3.90 -17.16 -12.89
N GLN A 16 2.61 -17.00 -13.21
CA GLN A 16 2.14 -17.12 -14.60
C GLN A 16 2.74 -16.05 -15.51
N ALA A 17 2.85 -14.81 -15.03
CA ALA A 17 3.52 -13.73 -15.76
C ALA A 17 5.00 -14.06 -16.03
N LYS A 18 5.71 -14.64 -15.06
CA LYS A 18 7.10 -15.11 -15.23
C LYS A 18 7.21 -16.23 -16.26
N ILE A 19 6.31 -17.22 -16.23
CA ILE A 19 6.26 -18.29 -17.25
C ILE A 19 6.03 -17.71 -18.65
N ALA A 20 5.21 -16.67 -18.76
CA ALA A 20 4.97 -15.96 -20.02
C ALA A 20 6.15 -15.09 -20.49
N GLY A 21 7.27 -15.07 -19.77
CA GLY A 21 8.49 -14.34 -20.12
C GLY A 21 8.56 -12.92 -19.59
N ILE A 22 7.65 -12.50 -18.70
CA ILE A 22 7.72 -11.18 -18.06
C ILE A 22 8.79 -11.21 -16.96
N PRO A 23 9.83 -10.36 -17.01
CA PRO A 23 10.85 -10.31 -15.98
C PRO A 23 10.27 -9.92 -14.61
N SER A 24 10.79 -10.50 -13.50
CA SER A 24 10.30 -10.19 -12.14
C SER A 24 10.30 -8.69 -11.83
N ASN A 25 11.31 -7.94 -12.30
CA ASN A 25 11.41 -6.48 -12.07
C ASN A 25 10.38 -5.64 -12.85
N LYS A 26 9.55 -6.27 -13.70
CA LYS A 26 8.40 -5.67 -14.38
C LYS A 26 7.07 -6.07 -13.77
N ILE A 27 7.06 -6.92 -12.75
CA ILE A 27 5.86 -7.38 -12.06
C ILE A 27 5.75 -6.62 -10.74
N TRP A 28 4.56 -6.04 -10.51
CA TRP A 28 4.22 -5.32 -9.29
C TRP A 28 2.98 -5.95 -8.70
N LEU A 29 2.89 -6.00 -7.37
CA LEU A 29 1.72 -6.50 -6.66
C LEU A 29 0.89 -5.36 -6.09
N ASP A 30 -0.43 -5.52 -6.07
CA ASP A 30 -1.37 -4.60 -5.44
C ASP A 30 -2.30 -5.41 -4.53
N PRO A 31 -2.44 -5.06 -3.23
CA PRO A 31 -3.34 -5.76 -2.31
C PRO A 31 -4.83 -5.60 -2.66
N GLY A 32 -5.17 -4.71 -3.58
CA GLY A 32 -6.51 -4.53 -4.10
C GLY A 32 -7.50 -4.02 -3.05
N ILE A 33 -7.11 -2.98 -2.29
CA ILE A 33 -8.02 -2.32 -1.34
C ILE A 33 -9.21 -1.72 -2.12
N GLY A 34 -10.43 -1.96 -1.64
CA GLY A 34 -11.65 -1.58 -2.33
C GLY A 34 -12.11 -2.57 -3.41
N PHE A 35 -11.62 -3.81 -3.42
CA PHE A 35 -12.04 -4.87 -4.35
C PHE A 35 -12.32 -6.18 -3.61
N ALA A 36 -13.51 -6.75 -3.81
CA ALA A 36 -13.92 -8.09 -3.38
C ALA A 36 -13.49 -8.46 -1.94
N LYS A 37 -13.47 -7.48 -1.03
CA LYS A 37 -13.14 -7.60 0.38
C LYS A 37 -14.17 -6.83 1.20
N THR A 38 -14.50 -7.37 2.36
CA THR A 38 -15.22 -6.67 3.40
C THR A 38 -14.30 -5.64 4.08
N ARG A 39 -14.88 -4.72 4.84
CA ARG A 39 -14.15 -3.66 5.54
C ARG A 39 -13.13 -4.21 6.54
N ASN A 40 -13.52 -5.26 7.26
CA ASN A 40 -12.65 -5.93 8.22
C ASN A 40 -11.47 -6.60 7.51
N GLU A 41 -11.72 -7.20 6.35
CA GLU A 41 -10.68 -7.79 5.53
C GLU A 41 -9.73 -6.74 4.94
N GLU A 42 -10.25 -5.57 4.51
CA GLU A 42 -9.40 -4.45 4.07
C GLU A 42 -8.51 -3.96 5.21
N ALA A 43 -9.06 -3.83 6.43
CA ALA A 43 -8.30 -3.45 7.61
C ALA A 43 -7.24 -4.50 7.97
N GLU A 44 -7.56 -5.79 7.89
CA GLU A 44 -6.62 -6.89 8.11
C GLU A 44 -5.48 -6.86 7.08
N VAL A 45 -5.81 -6.71 5.80
CA VAL A 45 -4.82 -6.60 4.72
C VAL A 45 -3.91 -5.39 4.90
N MET A 46 -4.47 -4.24 5.32
CA MET A 46 -3.65 -3.07 5.63
C MET A 46 -2.74 -3.33 6.83
N ALA A 47 -3.25 -3.94 7.91
CA ALA A 47 -2.46 -4.23 9.11
C ALA A 47 -1.28 -5.18 8.84
N ARG A 48 -1.49 -6.15 7.94
CA ARG A 48 -0.54 -7.19 7.53
C ARG A 48 0.14 -6.91 6.17
N LEU A 49 0.12 -5.65 5.73
CA LEU A 49 0.65 -5.24 4.42
C LEU A 49 2.15 -5.58 4.24
N ASP A 50 2.90 -5.63 5.33
CA ASP A 50 4.29 -6.05 5.40
C ASP A 50 4.52 -7.48 4.90
N GLU A 51 3.55 -8.40 5.03
CA GLU A 51 3.67 -9.75 4.49
C GLU A 51 3.70 -9.76 2.95
N LEU A 52 2.95 -8.86 2.31
CA LEU A 52 3.00 -8.68 0.85
C LEU A 52 4.29 -7.97 0.43
N VAL A 53 4.73 -6.97 1.21
CA VAL A 53 5.98 -6.25 0.94
C VAL A 53 7.21 -7.14 1.12
N ALA A 54 7.17 -8.15 1.98
CA ALA A 54 8.25 -9.11 2.20
C ALA A 54 8.51 -10.05 1.01
N THR A 55 7.66 -10.02 -0.03
CA THR A 55 7.87 -10.79 -1.26
C THR A 55 8.98 -10.19 -2.14
N GLU A 56 9.39 -10.89 -3.20
CA GLU A 56 10.38 -10.38 -4.15
C GLU A 56 9.87 -9.23 -5.05
N TYR A 57 8.56 -8.93 -5.01
CA TYR A 57 7.91 -8.00 -5.92
C TYR A 57 7.64 -6.64 -5.26
N PRO A 58 7.90 -5.52 -5.96
CA PRO A 58 7.50 -4.20 -5.47
C PRO A 58 5.97 -4.10 -5.35
N VAL A 59 5.52 -3.43 -4.29
CA VAL A 59 4.10 -3.23 -4.01
C VAL A 59 3.64 -1.83 -4.41
N LEU A 60 2.51 -1.75 -5.10
CA LEU A 60 1.70 -0.55 -5.34
C LEU A 60 0.53 -0.54 -4.33
N LEU A 61 0.26 0.59 -3.68
CA LEU A 61 -0.90 0.76 -2.82
C LEU A 61 -1.88 1.80 -3.37
N ALA A 62 -3.17 1.46 -3.38
CA ALA A 62 -4.23 2.29 -3.95
C ALA A 62 -5.45 2.43 -3.00
N THR A 63 -5.32 3.27 -1.96
CA THR A 63 -6.39 3.55 -0.98
C THR A 63 -7.16 4.84 -1.28
N SER A 64 -6.65 5.69 -2.17
CA SER A 64 -7.14 7.08 -2.32
C SER A 64 -8.61 7.17 -2.69
N ARG A 65 -9.38 7.90 -1.86
CA ARG A 65 -10.83 8.14 -2.00
C ARG A 65 -11.66 6.84 -2.09
N LYS A 66 -11.13 5.72 -1.61
CA LYS A 66 -11.88 4.46 -1.54
C LYS A 66 -12.91 4.54 -0.42
N ARG A 67 -13.92 3.68 -0.50
CA ARG A 67 -14.93 3.58 0.56
C ARG A 67 -14.29 3.24 1.92
N PHE A 68 -13.28 2.37 1.92
CA PHE A 68 -12.41 2.10 3.06
C PHE A 68 -11.95 3.36 3.80
N THR A 69 -11.41 4.36 3.09
CA THR A 69 -10.90 5.59 3.73
C THR A 69 -12.02 6.44 4.34
N LYS A 70 -13.24 6.38 3.80
CA LYS A 70 -14.38 7.11 4.38
C LYS A 70 -14.81 6.49 5.71
N GLU A 71 -14.82 5.17 5.77
CA GLU A 71 -15.27 4.43 6.95
C GLU A 71 -14.29 4.50 8.11
N MET A 72 -12.99 4.65 7.83
CA MET A 72 -12.00 4.94 8.87
C MET A 72 -12.36 6.18 9.70
N MET A 73 -13.10 7.13 9.12
CA MET A 73 -13.54 8.35 9.82
C MET A 73 -14.89 8.19 10.54
N GLY A 74 -15.68 7.17 10.21
CA GLY A 74 -16.99 6.94 10.80
C GLY A 74 -18.10 7.89 10.32
N TYR A 75 -17.87 8.72 9.29
CA TYR A 75 -18.85 9.64 8.71
C TYR A 75 -18.58 9.91 7.22
N ASP A 76 -19.56 10.51 6.51
CA ASP A 76 -19.41 10.91 5.11
C ASP A 76 -18.42 12.07 4.97
N THR A 77 -17.35 11.85 4.23
CA THR A 77 -16.26 12.82 4.05
C THR A 77 -16.43 13.65 2.78
N THR A 78 -16.04 14.92 2.88
CA THR A 78 -15.78 15.80 1.73
C THR A 78 -14.56 15.32 0.93
N PRO A 79 -14.36 15.80 -0.31
CA PRO A 79 -13.16 15.48 -1.09
C PRO A 79 -11.85 15.85 -0.38
N VAL A 80 -11.84 16.94 0.39
CA VAL A 80 -10.66 17.40 1.15
C VAL A 80 -10.35 16.43 2.29
N GLU A 81 -11.33 16.09 3.11
CA GLU A 81 -11.16 15.10 4.19
C GLU A 81 -10.74 13.72 3.65
N SER A 82 -11.30 13.30 2.51
CA SER A 82 -10.86 12.08 1.84
C SER A 82 -9.38 12.12 1.42
N ASP A 83 -8.87 13.28 1.01
CA ASP A 83 -7.46 13.45 0.65
C ASP A 83 -6.56 13.43 1.91
N GLU A 84 -7.02 13.94 3.05
CA GLU A 84 -6.31 13.86 4.34
C GLU A 84 -6.20 12.42 4.85
N VAL A 85 -7.28 11.64 4.79
CA VAL A 85 -7.24 10.21 5.14
C VAL A 85 -6.40 9.41 4.14
N THR A 86 -6.44 9.79 2.86
CA THR A 86 -5.52 9.23 1.86
C THR A 86 -4.07 9.47 2.26
N ALA A 87 -3.73 10.64 2.78
CA ALA A 87 -2.38 10.94 3.26
C ALA A 87 -1.99 10.04 4.45
N ALA A 88 -2.90 9.77 5.39
CA ALA A 88 -2.65 8.83 6.50
C ALA A 88 -2.35 7.41 6.01
N THR A 89 -3.18 6.86 5.11
CA THR A 89 -2.94 5.52 4.53
C THR A 89 -1.69 5.48 3.65
N THR A 90 -1.34 6.59 3.01
CA THR A 90 -0.10 6.73 2.25
C THR A 90 1.12 6.68 3.15
N ALA A 91 1.16 7.47 4.23
CA ALA A 91 2.25 7.42 5.21
C ALA A 91 2.40 6.00 5.76
N TYR A 92 1.29 5.37 6.15
CA TYR A 92 1.27 4.00 6.65
C TYR A 92 1.85 2.99 5.64
N GLY A 93 1.44 3.08 4.37
CA GLY A 93 1.97 2.23 3.29
C GLY A 93 3.48 2.40 3.08
N ILE A 94 3.97 3.64 3.05
CA ILE A 94 5.41 3.92 2.93
C ILE A 94 6.17 3.34 4.12
N MET A 95 5.65 3.49 5.34
CA MET A 95 6.27 2.92 6.55
C MET A 95 6.34 1.39 6.48
N LYS A 96 5.28 0.73 5.97
CA LYS A 96 5.27 -0.72 5.72
C LYS A 96 6.16 -1.17 4.56
N GLY A 97 6.67 -0.26 3.73
CA GLY A 97 7.66 -0.54 2.69
C GLY A 97 7.13 -0.61 1.25
N VAL A 98 5.89 -0.17 1.02
CA VAL A 98 5.32 0.02 -0.32
C VAL A 98 6.21 0.93 -1.16
N LYS A 99 6.30 0.65 -2.47
CA LYS A 99 7.22 1.36 -3.40
C LYS A 99 6.51 2.31 -4.36
N ALA A 100 5.20 2.19 -4.53
CA ALA A 100 4.41 3.15 -5.30
C ALA A 100 3.01 3.36 -4.71
N LEU A 101 2.44 4.53 -5.01
CA LEU A 101 1.14 4.94 -4.52
C LEU A 101 0.28 5.40 -5.69
N ARG A 102 -0.98 4.98 -5.71
CA ARG A 102 -1.98 5.46 -6.67
C ARG A 102 -2.96 6.40 -5.97
N VAL A 103 -2.85 7.70 -6.27
CA VAL A 103 -3.55 8.77 -5.55
C VAL A 103 -4.23 9.77 -6.48
N HIS A 104 -5.29 10.41 -6.01
CA HIS A 104 -5.96 11.50 -6.74
C HIS A 104 -5.25 12.85 -6.51
N ASN A 105 -4.96 13.19 -5.25
CA ASN A 105 -4.25 14.42 -4.91
C ASN A 105 -2.73 14.17 -4.90
N VAL A 106 -2.13 14.30 -6.08
CA VAL A 106 -0.70 14.03 -6.30
C VAL A 106 0.18 14.99 -5.49
N GLN A 107 -0.16 16.28 -5.46
CA GLN A 107 0.68 17.29 -4.80
C GLN A 107 0.79 17.05 -3.30
N LEU A 108 -0.33 16.72 -2.63
CA LEU A 108 -0.36 16.40 -1.20
C LEU A 108 0.52 15.18 -0.90
N ASN A 109 0.27 14.07 -1.59
CA ASN A 109 0.94 12.80 -1.31
C ASN A 109 2.43 12.82 -1.69
N ALA A 110 2.81 13.57 -2.74
CA ALA A 110 4.23 13.74 -3.09
C ALA A 110 5.00 14.51 -2.00
N LYS A 111 4.40 15.56 -1.40
CA LYS A 111 5.02 16.29 -0.29
C LYS A 111 5.14 15.41 0.96
N LEU A 112 4.08 14.69 1.30
CA LEU A 112 4.04 13.76 2.41
C LEU A 112 5.10 12.65 2.24
N ALA A 113 5.14 12.00 1.07
CA ALA A 113 6.08 10.93 0.77
C ALA A 113 7.53 11.39 0.94
N LYS A 114 7.90 12.57 0.40
CA LYS A 114 9.23 13.16 0.61
C LYS A 114 9.57 13.35 2.09
N GLY A 115 8.60 13.79 2.90
CA GLY A 115 8.79 13.95 4.34
C GLY A 115 9.04 12.61 5.05
N ILE A 116 8.25 11.58 4.71
CA ILE A 116 8.42 10.24 5.28
C ILE A 116 9.75 9.61 4.84
N ASP A 117 10.10 9.70 3.55
CA ASP A 117 11.36 9.16 3.03
C ASP A 117 12.56 9.81 3.73
N PHE A 118 12.55 11.14 3.90
CA PHE A 118 13.57 11.85 4.67
C PHE A 118 13.71 11.30 6.09
N LEU A 119 12.60 11.06 6.79
CA LEU A 119 12.64 10.52 8.16
C LEU A 119 13.18 9.09 8.19
N LYS A 120 12.78 8.23 7.24
CA LYS A 120 13.25 6.83 7.14
C LYS A 120 14.74 6.73 6.81
N GLU A 121 15.25 7.60 5.95
CA GLU A 121 16.69 7.65 5.64
C GLU A 121 17.51 7.94 6.90
N ASN A 122 17.03 8.85 7.76
CA ASN A 122 17.67 9.18 9.03
C ASN A 122 17.55 8.06 10.07
N GLU A 123 16.44 7.32 10.10
CA GLU A 123 16.27 6.15 10.96
C GLU A 123 17.25 5.03 10.59
N ASN A 124 17.34 4.69 9.30
CA ASN A 124 18.30 3.70 8.80
C ASN A 124 19.75 4.09 9.11
N ALA A 125 20.10 5.37 8.96
CA ALA A 125 21.42 5.88 9.29
C ALA A 125 21.76 5.68 10.78
N ARG A 126 20.79 5.84 11.69
CA ARG A 126 20.98 5.61 13.13
C ARG A 126 21.17 4.14 13.46
N HIS A 127 20.37 3.25 12.86
CA HIS A 127 20.50 1.81 13.08
C HIS A 127 21.79 1.21 12.51
N ASN A 128 22.36 1.81 11.46
CA ASN A 128 23.64 1.38 10.88
C ASN A 128 24.87 1.89 11.66
N LEU A 129 24.68 2.73 12.68
CA LEU A 129 25.74 3.24 13.56
C LEU A 129 25.79 2.52 14.92
N SER A 130 24.79 1.70 15.25
CA SER A 130 24.70 0.88 16.46
C SER A 130 25.09 -0.57 16.19
#